data_AF-A0A8I1MVX1-F1
#
_entry.id   AF-A0A8I1MVX1-F1
#
_cell.length_a   1.000
_cell.length_b   1.000
_cell.length_c   1.000
_cell.angle_alpha   90.00
_cell.angle_beta   90.00
_cell.angle_gamma   90.00
#
_symmetry.space_group_name_H-M   'P 1'
#
loop_
_entity.id
_entity.type
_entity.pdbx_description
1 polymer ?
#
loop_
_entity_poly.entity_id
_entity_poly.type
_entity_poly.pdbx_seq_one_letter_code
_entity_poly.pdbx_strand_id
1 'polypeptide(L)'
;MDRLAALADILPPLPPAPLPPASWWQTPLPWLALVVVLAVCVWVLLGWRRGRVWRLLRAQARAVLQRETQGPQTTQLATHLAAQLRLALPEADWPQPLRTAFDALRFAPASAETPITLKAAAQTLESAATQALRAAWWGRARAHAAFVHSLQHAALKAVQ
;
A
#
# COMPACT_ATOMS: atom_id res chain seq x y z
N MET A 1 -72.19 52.60 -0.70
CA MET A 1 -71.15 52.02 0.17
C MET A 1 -70.10 51.33 -0.72
N ASP A 2 -69.55 52.03 -1.72
CA ASP A 2 -68.95 51.34 -2.89
C ASP A 2 -67.57 51.90 -3.30
N ARG A 3 -66.89 52.60 -2.39
CA ARG A 3 -65.55 53.16 -2.68
C ARG A 3 -64.39 52.25 -2.29
N LEU A 4 -64.63 51.25 -1.45
CA LEU A 4 -63.62 50.26 -1.05
C LEU A 4 -63.45 49.15 -2.09
N ALA A 5 -64.50 48.79 -2.83
CA ALA A 5 -64.42 47.80 -3.91
C ALA A 5 -63.60 48.30 -5.11
N ALA A 6 -63.68 49.61 -5.43
CA ALA A 6 -62.90 50.21 -6.51
C ALA A 6 -61.39 50.31 -6.21
N LEU A 7 -60.99 50.32 -4.93
CA LEU A 7 -59.57 50.33 -4.54
C LEU A 7 -58.92 48.94 -4.62
N ALA A 8 -59.70 47.87 -4.48
CA ALA A 8 -59.20 46.50 -4.63
C ALA A 8 -58.84 46.18 -6.10
N ASP A 9 -59.46 46.86 -7.06
CA ASP A 9 -59.29 46.63 -8.50
C ASP A 9 -58.06 47.34 -9.10
N ILE A 10 -57.48 48.30 -8.36
CA ILE A 10 -56.31 49.09 -8.80
C ILE A 10 -55.00 48.52 -8.23
N LEU A 11 -55.06 47.59 -7.26
CA LEU A 11 -53.86 46.99 -6.70
C LEU A 11 -53.28 45.94 -7.65
N PRO A 12 -52.05 46.11 -8.18
CA PRO A 12 -51.40 45.05 -8.93
C PRO A 12 -51.23 43.82 -8.04
N PRO A 13 -51.36 42.60 -8.58
CA PRO A 13 -51.17 41.38 -7.80
C PRO A 13 -49.78 41.40 -7.18
N LEU A 14 -49.72 41.13 -5.87
CA LEU A 14 -48.46 41.07 -5.12
C LEU A 14 -47.50 40.11 -5.85
N PRO A 15 -46.25 40.50 -6.13
CA PRO A 15 -45.30 39.60 -6.77
C PRO A 15 -45.14 38.34 -5.92
N PRO A 16 -45.05 37.14 -6.55
CA PRO A 16 -44.90 35.90 -5.81
C PRO A 16 -43.66 35.97 -4.92
N ALA A 17 -43.80 35.51 -3.67
CA ALA A 17 -42.71 35.50 -2.72
C ALA A 17 -41.49 34.76 -3.31
N PRO A 18 -40.26 35.27 -3.08
CA PRO A 18 -39.05 34.60 -3.56
C PRO A 18 -38.99 33.20 -2.96
N LEU A 19 -38.67 32.21 -3.80
CA LEU A 19 -38.45 30.83 -3.36
C LEU A 19 -37.43 30.82 -2.22
N PRO A 20 -37.67 30.06 -1.13
CA PRO A 20 -36.72 29.99 -0.03
C PRO A 20 -35.37 29.48 -0.56
N PRO A 21 -34.24 30.05 -0.10
CA PRO A 21 -32.92 29.60 -0.53
C PRO A 21 -32.80 28.10 -0.23
N ALA A 22 -32.29 27.35 -1.22
CA ALA A 22 -32.08 25.92 -1.06
C ALA A 22 -31.30 25.65 0.22
N SER A 23 -31.89 24.82 1.07
CA SER A 23 -31.33 24.54 2.39
C SER A 23 -30.00 23.81 2.22
N TRP A 24 -28.98 24.14 3.00
CA TRP A 24 -27.66 23.50 2.94
C TRP A 24 -27.69 21.97 3.16
N TRP A 25 -28.78 21.42 3.70
CA TRP A 25 -29.03 19.98 3.88
C TRP A 25 -29.67 19.29 2.67
N GLN A 26 -30.14 20.03 1.66
CA GLN A 26 -30.61 19.50 0.38
C GLN A 26 -29.45 19.26 -0.60
N THR A 27 -28.29 18.82 -0.10
CA THR A 27 -27.27 18.26 -0.99
C THR A 27 -27.88 17.07 -1.70
N PRO A 28 -28.00 17.09 -3.04
CA PRO A 28 -28.60 15.98 -3.76
C PRO A 28 -27.76 14.73 -3.48
N LEU A 29 -28.42 13.63 -3.11
CA LEU A 29 -27.82 12.29 -2.92
C LEU A 29 -26.66 11.95 -3.89
N PRO A 30 -26.71 12.24 -5.21
CA PRO A 30 -25.58 12.01 -6.10
C PRO A 30 -24.30 12.75 -5.72
N TRP A 31 -24.38 13.95 -5.13
CA TRP A 31 -23.22 14.69 -4.66
C TRP A 31 -22.56 14.02 -3.45
N LEU A 32 -23.35 13.54 -2.50
CA LEU A 32 -22.83 12.76 -1.36
C LEU A 32 -22.19 11.45 -1.83
N ALA A 33 -22.83 10.75 -2.78
CA ALA A 33 -22.26 9.55 -3.38
C ALA A 33 -20.91 9.83 -4.06
N LEU A 34 -20.81 10.93 -4.82
CA LEU A 34 -19.56 11.37 -5.45
C LEU A 34 -18.48 11.62 -4.39
N VAL A 35 -18.79 12.37 -3.33
CA VAL A 35 -17.83 12.67 -2.25
C VAL A 35 -17.34 11.39 -1.57
N VAL A 36 -18.23 10.44 -1.30
CA VAL A 36 -17.87 9.15 -0.70
C VAL A 36 -16.96 8.35 -1.65
N VAL A 37 -17.31 8.24 -2.93
CA VAL A 37 -16.47 7.56 -3.92
C VAL A 37 -15.09 8.20 -4.00
N LEU A 38 -15.02 9.53 -4.02
CA LEU A 38 -13.77 10.27 -4.11
C LEU A 38 -12.93 10.08 -2.84
N ALA A 39 -13.55 10.10 -1.66
CA ALA A 39 -12.89 9.79 -0.39
C ALA A 39 -12.33 8.36 -0.38
N VAL A 40 -13.09 7.37 -0.86
CA VAL A 40 -12.63 5.98 -0.99
C VAL A 40 -11.46 5.89 -1.98
N CYS A 41 -11.54 6.55 -3.14
CA CYS A 41 -10.46 6.58 -4.12
C CYS A 41 -9.17 7.19 -3.52
N VAL A 42 -9.29 8.32 -2.81
CA VAL A 42 -8.14 8.96 -2.13
C VAL A 42 -7.57 8.03 -1.07
N TRP A 43 -8.41 7.39 -0.26
CA TRP A 43 -8.00 6.46 0.77
C TRP A 43 -7.25 5.25 0.19
N VAL A 44 -7.78 4.67 -0.88
CA VAL A 44 -7.14 3.56 -1.61
C VAL A 44 -5.81 4.00 -2.22
N LEU A 45 -5.75 5.18 -2.86
CA LEU A 45 -4.52 5.72 -3.42
C LEU A 45 -3.47 6.00 -2.35
N LEU A 46 -3.87 6.51 -1.18
CA LEU A 46 -2.97 6.76 -0.06
C LEU A 46 -2.39 5.46 0.49
N GLY A 47 -3.24 4.45 0.70
CA GLY A 47 -2.82 3.10 1.05
C GLY A 47 -1.88 2.50 0.00
N TRP A 48 -2.19 2.74 -1.28
CA TRP A 48 -1.40 2.23 -2.38
C TRP A 48 -0.01 2.89 -2.42
N ARG A 49 0.07 4.20 -2.24
CA ARG A 49 1.34 4.93 -2.19
C ARG A 49 2.19 4.51 -0.99
N ARG A 50 1.59 4.40 0.21
CA ARG A 50 2.30 4.02 1.45
C ARG A 50 2.87 2.60 1.41
N GLY A 51 2.18 1.68 0.74
CA GLY A 51 2.56 0.26 0.65
C GLY A 51 3.32 -0.15 -0.62
N ARG A 52 3.68 0.79 -1.51
CA ARG A 52 4.22 0.45 -2.85
C ARG A 52 5.52 -0.37 -2.77
N VAL A 53 6.50 0.11 -2.01
CA VAL A 53 7.82 -0.55 -1.86
C VAL A 53 7.64 -1.97 -1.31
N TRP A 54 6.86 -2.12 -0.24
CA TRP A 54 6.61 -3.42 0.41
C TRP A 54 5.86 -4.40 -0.49
N ARG A 55 4.93 -3.92 -1.32
CA ARG A 55 4.24 -4.78 -2.29
C ARG A 55 5.14 -5.23 -3.43
N LEU A 56 6.02 -4.36 -3.93
CA LEU A 56 7.01 -4.74 -4.93
C LEU A 56 7.95 -5.82 -4.39
N LEU A 57 8.50 -5.59 -3.18
CA LEU A 57 9.37 -6.57 -2.51
C LEU A 57 8.65 -7.91 -2.28
N ARG A 58 7.41 -7.88 -1.76
CA ARG A 58 6.58 -9.08 -1.57
C ARG A 58 6.30 -9.80 -2.89
N ALA A 59 5.97 -9.07 -3.95
CA ALA A 59 5.65 -9.64 -5.25
C ALA A 59 6.87 -10.34 -5.86
N GLN A 60 8.06 -9.75 -5.73
CA GLN A 60 9.30 -10.36 -6.23
C GLN A 60 9.73 -11.56 -5.40
N ALA A 61 9.63 -11.47 -4.07
CA ALA A 61 9.85 -12.61 -3.20
C ALA A 61 8.93 -13.79 -3.58
N ARG A 62 7.62 -13.53 -3.77
CA ARG A 62 6.68 -14.54 -4.26
C ARG A 62 7.02 -15.08 -5.64
N ALA A 63 7.42 -14.22 -6.56
CA ALA A 63 7.81 -14.63 -7.90
C ALA A 63 9.00 -15.60 -7.86
N VAL A 64 9.95 -15.42 -6.93
CA VAL A 64 11.04 -16.36 -6.69
C VAL A 64 10.54 -17.68 -6.10
N LEU A 65 9.57 -17.65 -5.17
CA LEU A 65 9.00 -18.86 -4.57
C LEU A 65 8.19 -19.71 -5.55
N GLN A 66 7.47 -19.06 -6.46
CA GLN A 66 6.65 -19.72 -7.48
C GLN A 66 7.46 -20.25 -8.65
N ARG A 67 8.72 -19.81 -8.81
CA ARG A 67 9.58 -20.26 -9.90
C ARG A 67 10.26 -21.58 -9.55
N GLU A 68 10.23 -22.50 -10.49
CA GLU A 68 11.19 -23.61 -10.50
C GLU A 68 12.54 -23.05 -10.92
N THR A 69 13.41 -22.84 -9.93
CA THR A 69 14.74 -22.27 -10.14
C THR A 69 15.75 -23.38 -10.44
N GLN A 70 16.32 -23.39 -11.64
CA GLN A 70 17.40 -24.30 -12.04
C GLN A 70 18.70 -23.52 -12.36
N GLY A 71 19.82 -23.99 -11.80
CA GLY A 71 21.18 -23.57 -12.13
C GLY A 71 21.39 -22.04 -12.22
N PRO A 72 21.86 -21.50 -13.37
CA PRO A 72 22.35 -20.12 -13.51
C PRO A 72 21.29 -19.02 -13.29
N GLN A 73 20.00 -19.36 -13.33
CA GLN A 73 18.93 -18.40 -13.07
C GLN A 73 18.83 -18.03 -11.58
N THR A 74 19.30 -18.90 -10.68
CA THR A 74 19.27 -18.65 -9.22
C THR A 74 20.10 -17.43 -8.84
N THR A 75 21.31 -17.27 -9.38
CA THR A 75 22.22 -16.14 -9.12
C THR A 75 21.63 -14.82 -9.60
N GLN A 76 21.00 -14.81 -10.78
CA GLN A 76 20.33 -13.62 -11.32
C GLN A 76 19.11 -13.22 -10.48
N LEU A 77 18.33 -14.18 -10.01
CA LEU A 77 17.20 -13.92 -9.12
C LEU A 77 17.67 -13.44 -7.74
N ALA A 78 18.73 -14.03 -7.19
CA ALA A 78 19.33 -13.62 -5.93
C ALA A 78 19.83 -12.17 -5.98
N THR A 79 20.57 -11.81 -7.03
CA THR A 79 21.07 -10.45 -7.25
C THR A 79 19.94 -9.44 -7.46
N HIS A 80 18.91 -9.80 -8.23
CA HIS A 80 17.75 -8.93 -8.41
C HIS A 80 16.99 -8.69 -7.11
N LEU A 81 16.76 -9.75 -6.34
CA LEU A 81 16.03 -9.68 -5.08
C LEU A 81 16.84 -8.94 -4.00
N ALA A 82 18.16 -9.13 -3.94
CA ALA A 82 19.07 -8.34 -3.12
C ALA A 82 19.05 -6.85 -3.48
N ALA A 83 19.07 -6.51 -4.78
CA ALA A 83 18.96 -5.11 -5.23
C ALA A 83 17.64 -4.46 -4.78
N GLN A 84 16.56 -5.23 -4.76
CA GLN A 84 15.23 -4.74 -4.38
C GLN A 84 15.10 -4.59 -2.86
N LEU A 85 15.76 -5.47 -2.10
CA LEU A 85 15.93 -5.29 -0.67
C LEU A 85 16.71 -4.00 -0.35
N ARG A 86 17.78 -3.68 -1.10
CA ARG A 86 18.56 -2.43 -0.91
C ARG A 86 17.70 -1.16 -1.06
N LEU A 87 16.65 -1.20 -1.88
CA LEU A 87 15.71 -0.08 -2.03
C LEU A 87 14.82 0.12 -0.79
N ALA A 88 14.61 -0.93 0.00
CA ALA A 88 13.76 -0.91 1.19
C ALA A 88 14.57 -0.74 2.49
N LEU A 89 15.76 -1.33 2.56
CA LEU A 89 16.64 -1.37 3.71
C LEU A 89 18.11 -1.36 3.24
N PRO A 90 18.95 -0.42 3.71
CA PRO A 90 20.35 -0.37 3.32
C PRO A 90 21.07 -1.65 3.79
N GLU A 91 22.10 -2.04 3.04
CA GLU A 91 22.82 -3.31 3.26
C GLU A 91 23.52 -3.40 4.62
N ALA A 92 23.84 -2.26 5.23
CA ALA A 92 24.39 -2.18 6.58
C ALA A 92 23.43 -2.72 7.66
N ASP A 93 22.12 -2.62 7.42
CA ASP A 93 21.08 -3.02 8.38
C ASP A 93 20.57 -4.44 8.13
N TRP A 94 21.17 -5.16 7.18
CA TRP A 94 20.76 -6.53 6.89
C TRP A 94 21.19 -7.47 8.01
N PRO A 95 20.32 -8.38 8.47
CA PRO A 95 20.74 -9.38 9.43
C PRO A 95 21.81 -10.29 8.83
N GLN A 96 22.82 -10.62 9.64
CA GLN A 96 23.99 -11.40 9.22
C GLN A 96 23.66 -12.70 8.46
N PRO A 97 22.72 -13.57 8.88
CA PRO A 97 22.41 -14.80 8.15
C PRO A 97 21.80 -14.55 6.76
N LEU A 98 21.11 -13.43 6.58
CA LEU A 98 20.55 -13.06 5.28
C LEU A 98 21.64 -12.52 4.35
N ARG A 99 22.57 -11.73 4.90
CA ARG A 99 23.74 -11.24 4.17
C ARG A 99 24.63 -12.40 3.72
N THR A 100 24.94 -13.34 4.60
CA THR A 100 25.73 -14.53 4.24
C THR A 100 25.02 -15.39 3.20
N ALA A 101 23.68 -15.54 3.27
CA ALA A 101 22.91 -16.25 2.26
C ALA A 101 23.03 -15.56 0.88
N PHE A 102 22.87 -14.24 0.79
CA PHE A 102 23.02 -13.52 -0.49
C PHE A 102 24.45 -13.52 -1.02
N ASP A 103 25.45 -13.41 -0.15
CA ASP A 103 26.85 -13.50 -0.54
C ASP A 103 27.20 -14.91 -1.04
N ALA A 104 26.73 -15.96 -0.36
CA ALA A 104 26.87 -17.34 -0.82
C ALA A 104 26.21 -17.53 -2.19
N LEU A 105 24.98 -17.04 -2.39
CA LEU A 105 24.28 -17.13 -3.67
C LEU A 105 24.96 -16.33 -4.79
N ARG A 106 25.72 -15.29 -4.46
CA ARG A 106 26.41 -14.42 -5.42
C ARG A 106 27.77 -14.97 -5.83
N PHE A 107 28.51 -15.55 -4.89
CA PHE A 107 29.93 -15.90 -5.09
C PHE A 107 30.22 -17.41 -5.05
N ALA A 108 29.32 -18.25 -4.54
CA ALA A 108 29.54 -19.69 -4.49
C ALA A 108 29.27 -20.36 -5.85
N PRO A 109 29.98 -21.45 -6.18
CA PRO A 109 29.65 -22.27 -7.34
C PRO A 109 28.24 -22.85 -7.21
N ALA A 110 27.55 -23.00 -8.34
CA ALA A 110 26.18 -23.52 -8.38
C ALA A 110 26.11 -24.91 -7.73
N SER A 111 25.57 -24.98 -6.52
CA SER A 111 25.32 -26.23 -5.79
C SER A 111 23.83 -26.55 -5.77
N ALA A 112 23.49 -27.80 -5.46
CA ALA A 112 22.09 -28.24 -5.31
C ALA A 112 21.33 -27.47 -4.20
N GLU A 113 22.04 -26.85 -3.26
CA GLU A 113 21.47 -26.10 -2.14
C GLU A 113 21.12 -24.65 -2.50
N THR A 114 21.76 -24.07 -3.52
CA THR A 114 21.50 -22.69 -3.96
C THR A 114 20.01 -22.34 -4.18
N PRO A 115 19.17 -23.17 -4.85
CA PRO A 115 17.74 -22.87 -4.96
C PRO A 115 17.00 -22.94 -3.61
N ILE A 116 17.45 -23.78 -2.68
CA ILE A 116 16.85 -23.94 -1.34
C ILE A 116 17.14 -22.68 -0.52
N THR A 117 18.40 -22.25 -0.48
CA THR A 117 18.83 -21.03 0.22
C THR A 117 18.13 -19.79 -0.33
N LEU A 118 17.97 -19.70 -1.66
CA LEU A 118 17.25 -18.61 -2.31
C LEU A 118 15.76 -18.61 -1.93
N LYS A 119 15.10 -19.77 -1.94
CA LYS A 119 13.69 -19.89 -1.52
C LYS A 119 13.49 -19.55 -0.04
N ALA A 120 14.40 -19.98 0.84
CA ALA A 120 14.35 -19.61 2.25
C ALA A 120 14.49 -18.08 2.43
N ALA A 121 15.46 -17.45 1.77
CA ALA A 121 15.62 -16.00 1.80
C ALA A 121 14.37 -15.29 1.25
N ALA A 122 13.80 -15.76 0.15
CA ALA A 122 12.56 -15.20 -0.41
C ALA A 122 11.35 -15.36 0.55
N GLN A 123 11.19 -16.50 1.23
CA GLN A 123 10.14 -16.70 2.26
C GLN A 123 10.28 -15.71 3.42
N THR A 124 11.49 -15.53 3.94
CA THR A 124 11.73 -14.56 5.03
C THR A 124 11.35 -13.15 4.60
N LEU A 125 11.73 -12.74 3.39
CA LEU A 125 11.40 -11.43 2.85
C LEU A 125 9.92 -11.26 2.52
N GLU A 126 9.24 -12.30 2.03
CA GLU A 126 7.79 -12.25 1.80
C GLU A 126 7.03 -12.02 3.12
N SER A 127 7.38 -12.79 4.15
CA SER A 127 6.73 -12.68 5.46
C SER A 127 6.98 -11.31 6.10
N ALA A 128 8.23 -10.84 6.06
CA ALA A 128 8.63 -9.52 6.55
C ALA A 128 7.91 -8.38 5.80
N ALA A 129 7.91 -8.42 4.46
CA ALA A 129 7.24 -7.43 3.63
C ALA A 129 5.72 -7.44 3.84
N THR A 130 5.12 -8.60 4.15
CA THR A 130 3.69 -8.71 4.47
C THR A 130 3.36 -8.03 5.80
N GLN A 131 4.19 -8.20 6.82
CA GLN A 131 4.03 -7.50 8.10
C GLN A 131 4.23 -5.99 7.94
N ALA A 132 5.26 -5.57 7.20
CA ALA A 132 5.52 -4.17 6.87
C ALA A 132 4.35 -3.53 6.10
N LEU A 133 3.73 -4.26 5.16
CA LEU A 133 2.58 -3.78 4.41
C LEU A 133 1.36 -3.51 5.31
N ARG A 134 1.10 -4.38 6.29
CA ARG A 134 0.03 -4.16 7.28
C ARG A 134 0.34 -2.94 8.15
N ALA A 135 1.60 -2.79 8.55
CA ALA A 135 2.06 -1.66 9.36
C ALA A 135 2.12 -0.33 8.57
N ALA A 136 2.25 -0.37 7.24
CA ALA A 136 2.33 0.82 6.38
C ALA A 136 1.07 1.70 6.43
N TRP A 137 -0.07 1.10 6.79
CA TRP A 137 -1.30 1.85 7.05
C TRP A 137 -1.11 2.89 8.17
N TRP A 138 -0.39 2.49 9.22
CA TRP A 138 -0.17 3.24 10.45
C TRP A 138 1.03 4.20 10.39
N GLY A 139 1.75 4.22 9.28
CA GLY A 139 2.88 5.14 9.06
C GLY A 139 4.13 4.44 8.52
N ARG A 140 4.99 5.23 7.86
CA ARG A 140 6.23 4.73 7.25
C ARG A 140 7.22 4.17 8.27
N ALA A 141 7.39 4.87 9.41
CA ALA A 141 8.28 4.43 10.48
C ALA A 141 7.83 3.09 11.08
N ARG A 142 6.53 2.89 11.31
CA ARG A 142 5.96 1.63 11.79
C ARG A 142 6.16 0.48 10.81
N ALA A 143 5.95 0.72 9.51
CA ALA A 143 6.25 -0.27 8.48
C ALA A 143 7.72 -0.71 8.50
N HIS A 144 8.63 0.26 8.58
CA HIS A 144 10.06 -0.02 8.60
C HIS A 144 10.47 -0.79 9.87
N ALA A 145 9.99 -0.36 11.04
CA ALA A 145 10.25 -1.06 12.30
C ALA A 145 9.71 -2.50 12.29
N ALA A 146 8.48 -2.72 11.79
CA ALA A 146 7.91 -4.05 11.65
C ALA A 146 8.74 -4.93 10.70
N PHE A 147 9.21 -4.37 9.58
CA PHE A 147 10.07 -5.06 8.63
C PHE A 147 11.39 -5.51 9.28
N VAL A 148 12.11 -4.58 9.91
CA VAL A 148 13.40 -4.86 10.56
C VAL A 148 13.24 -5.88 11.68
N HIS A 149 12.23 -5.71 12.54
CA HIS A 149 11.96 -6.62 13.63
C HIS A 149 11.66 -8.04 13.13
N SER A 150 10.87 -8.17 12.08
CA SER A 150 10.53 -9.47 11.47
C SER A 150 11.74 -10.16 10.84
N LEU A 151 12.62 -9.40 10.19
CA LEU A 151 13.87 -9.90 9.62
C LEU A 151 14.85 -10.36 10.71
N GLN A 152 14.99 -9.60 11.78
CA GLN A 152 15.82 -9.97 12.94
C GLN A 152 15.28 -11.23 13.63
N HIS A 153 13.96 -11.33 13.80
CA HIS A 153 13.35 -12.52 14.37
C HIS A 153 13.58 -13.76 13.50
N ALA A 154 13.43 -13.63 12.18
CA ALA A 154 13.70 -14.74 11.25
C ALA A 154 15.18 -15.15 11.28
N ALA A 155 16.08 -14.17 11.36
CA ALA A 155 17.51 -14.39 11.50
C ALA A 155 17.87 -15.17 12.78
N LEU A 156 17.28 -14.80 13.92
CA LEU A 156 17.48 -15.53 15.18
C LEU A 156 17.01 -16.99 15.09
N LYS A 157 15.87 -17.23 14.43
CA LYS A 157 15.35 -18.58 14.19
C LYS A 157 16.22 -19.44 13.28
N ALA A 158 17.00 -18.83 12.38
CA ALA A 158 17.87 -19.57 11.48
C ALA A 158 19.19 -20.01 12.13
N VAL A 159 19.51 -19.50 13.32
CA VAL A 159 20.74 -19.80 14.07
C VAL A 159 20.50 -20.84 15.18
N GLN A 160 19.23 -21.08 15.55
CA GLN A 160 18.81 -22.08 16.54
C GLN A 160 18.52 -23.42 15.87
#